data_AF-A0A2P8MBV1-F1
#
_entry.id   AF-A0A2P8MBV1-F1
#
_cell.length_a   1.000
_cell.length_b   1.000
_cell.length_c   1.000
_cell.angle_alpha   90.00
_cell.angle_beta   90.00
_cell.angle_gamma   90.00
#
_symmetry.space_group_name_H-M   'P 1'
#
loop_
_entity.id
_entity.type
_entity.pdbx_description
1 polymer ?
#
loop_
_entity_poly.entity_id
_entity_poly.type
_entity_poly.pdbx_seq_one_letter_code
_entity_poly.pdbx_strand_id
1 'polypeptide(L)'
;MNFNTTQDVTNNIFTTTTTFDSYGNLAMTAEDEQALLKDYPLNLTYSAISFTGKYTVNGKDIVEDETNGDTVSLVIPNKIIPIDENFIAKYSIAAAQVLSSELGTKLTTPELVAQAKCILFKDKVLAQINTLLTAVRAKDNNFAKTNPIKTTI
;
A
#
# COMPACT_ATOMS: atom_id res chain seq x y z
N MET A 1 7.57 -4.94 -9.89
CA MET A 1 6.45 -5.51 -9.14
C MET A 1 5.46 -4.38 -9.05
N ASN A 2 4.31 -4.64 -9.62
CA ASN A 2 3.23 -3.70 -9.82
C ASN A 2 2.03 -4.24 -9.05
N PHE A 3 1.17 -3.32 -8.63
CA PHE A 3 -0.01 -3.63 -7.85
C PHE A 3 -1.20 -2.96 -8.49
N ASN A 4 -2.33 -3.65 -8.48
CA ASN A 4 -3.62 -3.06 -8.81
C ASN A 4 -4.32 -2.64 -7.53
N THR A 5 -5.08 -1.54 -7.58
CA THR A 5 -5.98 -1.17 -6.49
C THR A 5 -7.37 -0.89 -7.00
N THR A 6 -8.36 -1.51 -6.35
CA THR A 6 -9.78 -1.28 -6.60
C THR A 6 -10.44 -0.64 -5.38
N GLN A 7 -11.38 0.26 -5.64
CA GLN A 7 -12.23 0.86 -4.61
C GLN A 7 -13.69 0.53 -4.94
N ASP A 8 -14.47 0.22 -3.92
CA ASP A 8 -15.89 -0.13 -4.06
C ASP A 8 -16.72 0.45 -2.92
N VAL A 9 -18.00 0.70 -3.20
CA VAL A 9 -18.99 1.12 -2.21
C VAL A 9 -20.24 0.27 -2.39
N THR A 10 -20.47 -0.63 -1.43
CA THR A 10 -21.66 -1.50 -1.41
C THR A 10 -22.38 -1.35 -0.07
N ASN A 11 -23.68 -1.00 -0.08
CA ASN A 11 -24.49 -0.83 1.14
C ASN A 11 -23.85 0.10 2.20
N ASN A 12 -23.30 1.25 1.78
CA ASN A 12 -22.54 2.19 2.62
C ASN A 12 -21.30 1.59 3.32
N ILE A 13 -20.77 0.51 2.76
CA ILE A 13 -19.49 -0.08 3.15
C ILE A 13 -18.47 0.30 2.07
N PHE A 14 -17.49 1.09 2.48
CA PHE A 14 -16.40 1.57 1.64
C PHE A 14 -15.25 0.59 1.76
N THR A 15 -14.74 0.12 0.63
CA THR A 15 -13.68 -0.87 0.56
C THR A 15 -12.58 -0.41 -0.37
N THR A 16 -11.33 -0.60 0.05
CA THR A 16 -10.16 -0.56 -0.84
C THR A 16 -9.42 -1.88 -0.78
N THR A 17 -8.99 -2.40 -1.92
CA THR A 17 -8.22 -3.63 -2.01
C THR A 17 -7.04 -3.41 -2.95
N THR A 18 -5.83 -3.63 -2.44
CA THR A 18 -4.60 -3.63 -3.22
C THR A 18 -4.14 -5.07 -3.37
N THR A 19 -3.91 -5.51 -4.61
CA THR A 19 -3.44 -6.85 -4.94
C THR A 19 -2.20 -6.79 -5.80
N PHE A 20 -1.41 -7.87 -5.79
CA PHE A 20 -0.39 -8.08 -6.82
C PHE A 20 -1.03 -8.01 -8.22
N ASP A 21 -0.28 -7.47 -9.17
CA ASP A 21 -0.65 -7.45 -10.60
C ASP A 21 0.40 -8.20 -11.43
N SER A 22 1.66 -7.76 -11.37
CA SER A 22 2.72 -8.29 -12.21
C SER A 22 4.11 -8.06 -11.62
N TYR A 23 5.07 -8.88 -12.02
CA TYR A 23 6.50 -8.61 -11.80
C TYR A 23 7.08 -7.73 -12.91
N GLY A 24 8.27 -7.19 -12.65
CA GLY A 24 9.02 -6.35 -13.57
C GLY A 24 8.61 -4.88 -13.50
N ASN A 25 9.45 -4.04 -14.10
CA ASN A 25 9.22 -2.62 -14.38
C ASN A 25 10.16 -2.19 -15.53
N LEU A 26 10.24 -0.89 -15.82
CA LEU A 26 11.12 -0.37 -16.88
C LEU A 26 12.63 -0.62 -16.66
N ALA A 27 13.06 -0.90 -15.43
CA ALA A 27 14.45 -1.08 -15.04
C ALA A 27 14.84 -2.54 -14.76
N MET A 28 13.88 -3.46 -14.63
CA MET A 28 14.10 -4.84 -14.23
C MET A 28 13.05 -5.75 -14.87
N THR A 29 13.49 -6.87 -15.44
CA THR A 29 12.60 -7.88 -16.03
C THR A 29 11.75 -8.57 -14.96
N ALA A 30 10.67 -9.22 -15.38
CA ALA A 30 9.81 -9.97 -14.46
C ALA A 30 10.55 -11.15 -13.83
N GLU A 31 11.41 -11.83 -14.60
CA GLU A 31 12.18 -12.99 -14.16
C GLU A 31 13.27 -12.60 -13.15
N ASP A 32 14.02 -11.52 -13.43
CA ASP A 32 15.06 -11.04 -12.52
C ASP A 32 14.47 -10.59 -11.18
N GLU A 33 13.33 -9.88 -11.22
CA GLU A 33 12.68 -9.43 -9.99
C GLU A 33 12.13 -10.60 -9.16
N GLN A 34 11.57 -11.62 -9.81
CA GLN A 34 11.12 -12.84 -9.13
C GLN A 34 12.28 -13.56 -8.46
N ALA A 35 13.40 -13.74 -9.16
CA ALA A 35 14.59 -14.36 -8.61
C ALA A 35 15.12 -13.57 -7.40
N LEU A 36 15.18 -12.24 -7.52
CA LEU A 36 15.61 -11.36 -6.44
C LEU A 36 14.71 -11.47 -5.21
N LEU A 37 13.39 -11.47 -5.39
CA LEU A 37 12.43 -11.55 -4.28
C LEU A 37 12.38 -12.94 -3.64
N LYS A 38 12.77 -13.98 -4.38
CA LYS A 38 12.98 -15.32 -3.82
C LYS A 38 14.19 -15.37 -2.90
N ASP A 39 15.29 -14.73 -3.29
CA ASP A 39 16.52 -14.67 -2.48
C ASP A 39 16.41 -13.70 -1.30
N TYR A 40 15.63 -12.63 -1.48
CA TYR A 40 15.39 -11.59 -0.49
C TYR A 40 13.90 -11.36 -0.27
N PRO A 41 13.21 -12.28 0.44
CA PRO A 41 11.77 -12.17 0.67
C PRO A 41 11.43 -10.91 1.48
N LEU A 42 10.31 -10.30 1.11
CA LEU A 42 9.80 -9.08 1.74
C LEU A 42 8.51 -9.34 2.49
N ASN A 43 8.34 -8.62 3.60
CA ASN A 43 7.11 -8.61 4.37
C ASN A 43 6.65 -7.17 4.59
N LEU A 44 5.37 -6.92 4.35
CA LEU A 44 4.69 -5.70 4.77
C LEU A 44 4.24 -5.87 6.22
N THR A 45 4.72 -5.02 7.11
CA THR A 45 4.35 -5.03 8.53
C THR A 45 3.58 -3.77 8.86
N TYR A 46 2.31 -3.89 9.27
CA TYR A 46 1.45 -2.71 9.53
C TYR A 46 1.93 -1.85 10.69
N SER A 47 2.57 -2.42 11.72
CA SER A 47 3.16 -1.62 12.81
C SER A 47 4.33 -0.73 12.36
N ALA A 48 4.88 -0.94 11.16
CA ALA A 48 5.88 -0.05 10.57
C ALA A 48 5.26 1.12 9.77
N ILE A 49 3.93 1.19 9.68
CA ILE A 49 3.21 2.20 8.90
C ILE A 49 2.47 3.15 9.84
N SER A 50 2.69 4.44 9.65
CA SER A 50 1.89 5.48 10.32
C SER A 50 0.67 5.81 9.46
N PHE A 51 -0.50 5.32 9.87
CA PHE A 51 -1.77 5.61 9.21
C PHE A 51 -2.39 6.90 9.75
N THR A 52 -1.78 8.02 9.36
CA THR A 52 -2.31 9.37 9.58
C THR A 52 -2.08 10.22 8.34
N GLY A 53 -3.00 11.14 8.06
CA GLY A 53 -2.90 12.09 6.96
C GLY A 53 -4.00 13.14 7.06
N LYS A 54 -3.91 14.19 6.26
CA LYS A 54 -4.94 15.22 6.20
C LYS A 54 -5.63 15.24 4.85
N TYR A 55 -6.96 15.31 4.88
CA TYR A 55 -7.78 15.19 3.67
C TYR A 55 -8.84 16.27 3.59
N THR A 56 -9.15 16.68 2.37
CA THR A 56 -10.21 17.63 2.06
C THR A 56 -11.06 17.11 0.90
N VAL A 57 -12.17 17.79 0.65
CA VAL A 57 -13.03 17.53 -0.50
C VAL A 57 -12.65 18.51 -1.62
N ASN A 58 -12.28 17.98 -2.78
CA ASN A 58 -12.11 18.76 -4.01
C ASN A 58 -13.15 18.30 -5.04
N GLY A 59 -14.21 19.08 -5.22
CA GLY A 59 -15.34 18.69 -6.05
C GLY A 59 -16.07 17.48 -5.45
N LYS A 60 -15.97 16.32 -6.10
CA LYS A 60 -16.54 15.05 -5.62
C LYS A 60 -15.50 14.12 -5.02
N ASP A 61 -14.23 14.48 -5.10
CA ASP A 61 -13.12 13.62 -4.73
C ASP A 61 -12.57 13.98 -3.37
N ILE A 62 -12.13 12.97 -2.63
CA ILE A 62 -11.31 13.16 -1.44
C ILE A 62 -9.84 13.21 -1.87
N VAL A 63 -9.15 14.28 -1.47
CA VAL A 63 -7.74 14.50 -1.81
C VAL A 63 -6.92 14.85 -0.57
N GLU A 64 -5.64 14.53 -0.58
CA GLU A 64 -4.71 14.89 0.49
C GLU A 64 -4.47 16.41 0.48
N ASP A 65 -4.54 17.05 1.65
CA ASP A 65 -4.25 18.48 1.85
C ASP A 65 -3.65 18.68 3.25
N GLU A 66 -2.32 18.68 3.31
CA GLU A 66 -1.57 18.83 4.56
C GLU A 66 -1.76 20.20 5.24
N THR A 67 -2.26 21.20 4.50
CA THR A 67 -2.40 22.58 5.00
C THR A 67 -3.79 22.80 5.60
N ASN A 68 -4.85 22.49 4.84
CA ASN A 68 -6.23 22.85 5.19
C ASN A 68 -7.17 21.63 5.36
N GLY A 69 -6.66 20.41 5.18
CA GLY A 69 -7.44 19.19 5.35
C GLY A 69 -7.71 18.85 6.82
N ASP A 70 -8.76 18.06 7.04
CA ASP A 70 -9.05 17.47 8.35
C ASP A 70 -8.15 16.24 8.57
N THR A 71 -7.70 16.06 9.81
CA THR A 71 -6.88 14.91 10.19
C THR A 71 -7.71 13.63 10.19
N VAL A 72 -7.23 12.62 9.47
CA VAL A 72 -7.78 11.27 9.44
C VAL A 72 -6.72 10.31 9.94
N SER A 73 -7.11 9.38 10.82
CA SER A 73 -6.22 8.35 11.34
C SER A 73 -6.90 6.98 11.33
N LEU A 74 -6.08 5.94 11.25
CA LEU A 74 -6.52 4.56 11.37
C LEU A 74 -5.77 3.86 12.49
N VAL A 75 -6.53 3.15 13.32
CA VAL A 75 -5.97 2.19 14.26
C VAL A 75 -6.31 0.81 13.73
N ILE A 76 -5.29 0.13 13.20
CA ILE A 76 -5.44 -1.21 12.61
C ILE A 76 -4.57 -2.17 13.42
N PRO A 77 -5.06 -3.38 13.75
CA PRO A 77 -4.24 -4.42 14.36
C PRO A 77 -2.97 -4.68 13.54
N ASN A 78 -1.86 -4.95 14.23
CA ASN A 78 -0.64 -5.30 13.53
C ASN A 78 -0.85 -6.57 12.70
N LYS A 79 -0.39 -6.55 11.46
CA LYS A 79 -0.42 -7.67 10.53
C LYS A 79 0.89 -7.68 9.75
N ILE A 80 1.38 -8.89 9.51
CA ILE A 80 2.54 -9.15 8.66
C ILE A 80 2.02 -9.89 7.43
N ILE A 81 2.33 -9.37 6.24
CA ILE A 81 1.86 -9.92 4.96
C ILE A 81 3.07 -10.10 4.05
N PRO A 82 3.37 -11.32 3.58
CA PRO A 82 4.38 -11.53 2.54
C PRO A 82 4.07 -10.71 1.29
N ILE A 83 5.08 -10.04 0.72
CA ILE A 83 4.94 -9.32 -0.55
C ILE A 83 5.38 -10.27 -1.67
N ASP A 84 4.41 -11.01 -2.19
CA ASP A 84 4.57 -12.01 -3.25
C ASP A 84 3.38 -11.96 -4.24
N GLU A 85 3.29 -12.93 -5.14
CA GLU A 85 2.21 -13.04 -6.12
C GLU A 85 0.80 -13.23 -5.52
N ASN A 86 0.72 -13.63 -4.24
CA ASN A 86 -0.52 -13.82 -3.49
C ASN A 86 -0.84 -12.61 -2.59
N PHE A 87 -0.11 -11.50 -2.74
CA PHE A 87 -0.29 -10.32 -1.91
C PHE A 87 -1.71 -9.74 -2.04
N ILE A 88 -2.39 -9.61 -0.89
CA ILE A 88 -3.68 -8.93 -0.76
C ILE A 88 -3.69 -8.08 0.52
N ALA A 89 -3.84 -6.77 0.34
CA ALA A 89 -4.13 -5.83 1.42
C ALA A 89 -5.53 -5.23 1.21
N LYS A 90 -6.43 -5.49 2.15
CA LYS A 90 -7.82 -5.03 2.10
C LYS A 90 -8.17 -4.26 3.35
N TYR A 91 -8.84 -3.13 3.16
CA TYR A 91 -9.46 -2.36 4.22
C TYR A 91 -10.91 -2.06 3.86
N SER A 92 -11.78 -2.12 4.86
CA SER A 92 -13.21 -1.90 4.70
C SER A 92 -13.77 -1.22 5.95
N ILE A 93 -14.66 -0.26 5.75
CA ILE A 93 -15.36 0.44 6.83
C ILE A 93 -16.77 0.82 6.39
N ALA A 94 -17.76 0.57 7.25
CA ALA A 94 -19.12 1.09 7.05
C ALA A 94 -19.20 2.55 7.51
N ALA A 95 -19.97 3.39 6.81
CA ALA A 95 -20.21 4.77 7.25
C ALA A 95 -20.74 4.84 8.70
N ALA A 96 -21.60 3.89 9.09
CA ALA A 96 -22.13 3.79 10.46
C ALA A 96 -21.07 3.49 11.54
N GLN A 97 -19.87 3.04 11.16
CA GLN A 97 -18.76 2.80 12.09
C GLN A 97 -17.88 4.04 12.29
N VAL A 98 -18.10 5.11 11.52
CA VAL A 98 -17.42 6.39 11.73
C VAL A 98 -18.06 7.11 12.90
N LEU A 99 -17.25 7.49 13.88
CA LEU A 99 -17.74 8.20 15.06
C LEU A 99 -17.95 9.68 14.72
N SER A 100 -18.95 10.32 15.33
CA SER A 100 -19.20 11.75 15.13
C SER A 100 -18.00 12.64 15.53
N SER A 101 -17.13 12.16 16.43
CA SER A 101 -15.89 12.83 16.81
C SER A 101 -14.81 12.80 15.74
N GLU A 102 -14.95 11.95 14.71
CA GLU A 102 -14.03 11.87 13.57
C GLU A 102 -14.46 12.81 12.42
N LEU A 103 -15.62 13.44 12.54
CA LEU A 103 -16.06 14.45 11.58
C LEU A 103 -15.28 15.73 11.78
N GLY A 104 -14.93 16.37 10.66
CA GLY A 104 -14.21 17.63 10.67
C GLY A 104 -14.99 18.74 9.98
N THR A 105 -14.26 19.78 9.57
CA THR A 105 -14.85 20.95 8.90
C THR A 105 -14.95 20.79 7.39
N LYS A 106 -14.16 19.90 6.81
CA LYS A 106 -14.10 19.52 5.40
C LYS A 106 -14.77 18.17 5.17
N LEU A 107 -14.49 17.20 6.02
CA LEU A 107 -15.07 15.86 6.04
C LEU A 107 -16.27 15.85 6.98
N THR A 108 -17.37 16.44 6.52
CA THR A 108 -18.55 16.74 7.36
C THR A 108 -19.52 15.57 7.52
N THR A 109 -19.36 14.51 6.72
CA THR A 109 -20.22 13.32 6.80
C THR A 109 -19.41 12.03 7.04
N PRO A 110 -20.02 11.00 7.64
CA PRO A 110 -19.40 9.69 7.81
C PRO A 110 -18.85 9.08 6.52
N GLU A 111 -19.55 9.26 5.41
CA GLU A 111 -19.16 8.74 4.08
C GLU A 111 -17.88 9.39 3.57
N LEU A 112 -17.68 10.70 3.81
CA LEU A 112 -16.46 11.40 3.40
C LEU A 112 -15.26 10.92 4.22
N VAL A 113 -15.44 10.72 5.53
CA VAL A 113 -14.40 10.16 6.41
C VAL A 113 -14.10 8.70 6.02
N ALA A 114 -15.11 7.88 5.72
CA ALA A 114 -14.92 6.50 5.29
C ALA A 114 -14.12 6.40 3.98
N GLN A 115 -14.39 7.29 3.01
CA GLN A 115 -13.60 7.40 1.78
C GLN A 115 -12.16 7.81 2.09
N ALA A 116 -11.95 8.85 2.89
CA ALA A 116 -10.63 9.32 3.29
C ALA A 116 -9.80 8.21 3.98
N LYS A 117 -10.44 7.44 4.86
CA LYS A 117 -9.84 6.27 5.51
C LYS A 117 -9.40 5.19 4.52
N CYS A 118 -10.20 4.89 3.50
CA CYS A 118 -9.82 3.96 2.44
C CYS A 118 -8.62 4.48 1.62
N ILE A 119 -8.61 5.77 1.28
CA ILE A 119 -7.50 6.39 0.54
C ILE A 119 -6.22 6.37 1.38
N LEU A 120 -6.30 6.79 2.64
CA LEU A 120 -5.19 6.75 3.59
C LEU A 120 -4.58 5.35 3.70
N PHE A 121 -5.41 4.33 3.87
CA PHE A 121 -4.93 2.95 3.93
C PHE A 121 -4.14 2.57 2.66
N LYS A 122 -4.76 2.78 1.49
CA LYS A 122 -4.14 2.47 0.19
C LYS A 122 -2.79 3.17 0.03
N ASP A 123 -2.76 4.48 0.22
CA ASP A 123 -1.58 5.30 -0.06
C ASP A 123 -0.42 4.93 0.86
N LYS A 124 -0.68 4.75 2.16
CA LYS A 124 0.37 4.37 3.12
C LYS A 124 0.86 2.94 2.91
N VAL A 125 -0.02 2.01 2.54
CA VAL A 125 0.38 0.64 2.17
C VAL A 125 1.29 0.65 0.93
N LEU A 126 0.88 1.34 -0.14
CA LEU A 126 1.68 1.42 -1.38
C LEU A 126 3.02 2.14 -1.16
N ALA A 127 3.04 3.23 -0.37
CA ALA A 127 4.27 3.93 -0.02
C ALA A 127 5.27 3.02 0.72
N GLN A 128 4.78 2.23 1.68
CA GLN A 128 5.62 1.29 2.41
C GLN A 128 6.14 0.16 1.51
N ILE A 129 5.28 -0.40 0.65
CA ILE A 129 5.69 -1.42 -0.33
C ILE A 129 6.77 -0.86 -1.26
N ASN A 130 6.60 0.35 -1.79
CA ASN A 130 7.59 0.98 -2.66
C ASN A 130 8.93 1.20 -1.95
N THR A 131 8.91 1.56 -0.67
CA THR A 131 10.12 1.69 0.15
C THR A 131 10.85 0.35 0.27
N LEU A 132 10.12 -0.73 0.59
CA LEU A 132 10.67 -2.08 0.71
C LEU A 132 11.21 -2.61 -0.62
N LEU A 133 10.48 -2.40 -1.72
CA LEU A 133 10.90 -2.81 -3.07
C LEU A 133 12.12 -2.02 -3.55
N THR A 134 12.21 -0.73 -3.24
CA THR A 134 13.40 0.06 -3.57
C THR A 134 14.62 -0.47 -2.83
N ALA A 135 14.47 -0.78 -1.54
CA ALA A 135 15.55 -1.33 -0.73
C ALA A 135 16.00 -2.73 -1.19
N VAL A 136 15.07 -3.60 -1.62
CA VAL A 136 15.46 -4.93 -2.12
C VAL A 136 16.12 -4.86 -3.50
N ARG A 137 15.61 -4.02 -4.40
CA ARG A 137 16.19 -3.82 -5.74
C ARG A 137 17.60 -3.28 -5.68
N ALA A 138 17.94 -2.50 -4.66
CA ALA A 138 19.33 -2.06 -4.42
C ALA A 138 20.30 -3.21 -4.05
N LYS A 139 19.78 -4.40 -3.71
CA LYS A 139 20.60 -5.61 -3.47
C LYS A 139 20.86 -6.40 -4.74
N ASP A 140 20.20 -6.07 -5.86
CA ASP A 140 20.47 -6.73 -7.13
C ASP A 140 21.95 -6.53 -7.50
N ASN A 141 22.65 -7.65 -7.66
CA ASN A 141 24.09 -7.64 -7.89
C ASN A 141 24.49 -8.86 -8.73
N ASN A 142 25.70 -8.82 -9.27
CA ASN A 142 26.18 -9.84 -10.21
C ASN A 142 26.72 -11.10 -9.54
N PHE A 143 26.72 -11.21 -8.20
CA PHE A 143 27.33 -12.34 -7.48
C PHE A 143 26.70 -13.68 -7.89
N ALA A 144 25.37 -13.76 -7.89
CA ALA A 144 24.63 -14.96 -8.30
C ALA A 144 24.41 -15.06 -9.83
N LYS A 145 24.68 -13.98 -10.59
CA LYS A 145 24.46 -13.94 -12.06
C LYS A 145 25.61 -14.60 -12.84
N THR A 146 26.77 -14.77 -12.21
CA THR A 146 27.92 -15.50 -12.78
C THR A 146 27.96 -16.96 -12.30
N ASN A 147 27.30 -17.87 -13.04
CA ASN A 147 27.46 -19.32 -12.92
C ASN A 147 28.47 -19.86 -13.97
N PRO A 148 29.10 -21.02 -13.72
CA PRO A 148 30.18 -21.26 -12.77
C PRO A 148 31.55 -20.79 -13.31
N ILE A 149 32.47 -20.42 -12.42
CA ILE A 149 33.90 -20.29 -12.77
C ILE A 149 34.42 -21.72 -12.98
N LYS A 150 34.65 -22.12 -14.24
CA LYS A 150 35.41 -23.35 -14.53
C LYS A 150 36.87 -23.10 -14.16
N THR A 151 37.25 -23.53 -12.96
CA THR A 151 38.64 -23.56 -12.55
C THR A 151 39.27 -24.85 -13.07
N THR A 152 40.09 -24.75 -14.11
CA THR A 152 40.99 -25.84 -14.50
C THR A 152 42.19 -25.79 -13.56
N ILE A 153 42.33 -26.78 -12.69
CA ILE A 153 43.56 -27.05 -11.90
C ILE A 153 44.53 -27.88 -12.72
#